data_AF-A0A1S4EC93-F1
#
_entry.id   AF-A0A1S4EC93-F1
#
_cell.length_a   1.000
_cell.length_b   1.000
_cell.length_c   1.000
_cell.angle_alpha   90.00
_cell.angle_beta   90.00
_cell.angle_gamma   90.00
#
_symmetry.space_group_name_H-M   'P 1'
#
loop_
_entity.id
_entity.type
_entity.pdbx_description
1 polymer ?
#
loop_
_entity_poly.entity_id
_entity_poly.type
_entity_poly.pdbx_seq_one_letter_code
_entity_poly.pdbx_strand_id
1 'polypeptide(L)'
;MISGIGPKDHLQDMGIPVIHDLRVGDNLQDHVGMAGLTFLVDKPVSIVQNRLQPVKVTTEYVFRQNGPMTTLGGVEGLAFINTKFANSSGLYPDIQFHMAPASINSDQGLQVRKVLGITDYNYDQIWRPISQRGRSLSSSTTWAKIFEL
;
A
#
# COMPACT_ATOMS: atom_id res chain seq x y z
N MET A 1 23.41 -17.55 7.57
CA MET A 1 23.32 -19.02 7.65
C MET A 1 24.36 -19.73 6.75
N ILE A 2 24.54 -19.34 5.48
CA ILE A 2 25.58 -19.95 4.60
C ILE A 2 27.02 -19.85 5.12
N SER A 3 27.28 -18.97 6.09
CA SER A 3 28.56 -18.86 6.79
C SER A 3 28.75 -19.87 7.92
N GLY A 4 27.81 -20.80 8.15
CA GLY A 4 27.86 -21.76 9.26
C GLY A 4 27.40 -21.22 10.62
N ILE A 5 26.74 -20.06 10.63
CA ILE A 5 26.16 -19.43 11.83
C ILE A 5 24.63 -19.38 11.67
N GLY A 6 23.91 -20.07 12.57
CA GLY A 6 22.46 -20.25 12.52
C GLY A 6 21.98 -21.49 13.28
N PRO A 7 20.68 -21.84 13.26
CA PRO A 7 20.16 -22.99 13.99
C PRO A 7 20.83 -24.27 13.52
N LYS A 8 21.44 -25.02 14.44
CA LYS A 8 22.26 -26.20 14.12
C LYS A 8 21.53 -27.20 13.23
N ASP A 9 20.30 -27.58 13.58
CA ASP A 9 19.54 -28.59 12.84
C ASP A 9 19.31 -28.15 11.39
N HIS A 10 18.92 -26.89 11.19
CA HIS A 10 18.72 -26.32 9.85
C HIS A 10 20.01 -26.27 9.03
N LEU A 11 21.14 -25.91 9.63
CA LEU A 11 22.44 -25.90 8.95
C LEU A 11 22.89 -27.31 8.55
N GLN A 12 22.67 -28.29 9.43
CA GLN A 12 22.99 -29.69 9.16
C GLN A 12 22.14 -30.27 8.03
N ASP A 13 20.83 -30.00 8.03
CA ASP A 13 19.91 -30.41 6.97
C ASP A 13 20.29 -29.85 5.60
N MET A 14 20.88 -28.65 5.58
CA MET A 14 21.37 -27.99 4.37
C MET A 14 22.81 -28.35 3.99
N GLY A 15 23.46 -29.26 4.74
CA GLY A 15 24.85 -29.69 4.48
C GLY A 15 25.91 -28.61 4.75
N ILE A 16 25.58 -27.61 5.57
CA ILE A 16 26.47 -26.48 5.89
C ILE A 16 27.21 -26.80 7.19
N PRO A 17 28.56 -26.69 7.23
CA PRO A 17 29.32 -26.87 8.47
C PRO A 17 28.87 -25.89 9.56
N VAL A 18 28.59 -26.40 10.75
CA VAL A 18 28.15 -25.58 11.89
C VAL A 18 29.38 -25.02 12.60
N ILE A 19 29.53 -23.69 12.53
CA ILE A 19 30.53 -22.92 13.28
C ILE A 19 29.93 -22.47 14.62
N HIS A 20 28.71 -21.91 14.60
CA HIS A 20 27.98 -21.48 15.80
C HIS A 20 26.49 -21.78 15.68
N ASP A 21 25.96 -22.44 16.70
CA ASP A 21 24.53 -22.71 16.86
C ASP A 21 23.84 -21.52 17.53
N LEU A 22 23.11 -20.74 16.74
CA LEU A 22 22.42 -19.52 17.19
C LEU A 22 21.07 -19.40 16.49
N ARG A 23 20.10 -18.75 17.13
CA ARG A 23 18.74 -18.50 16.59
C ARG A 23 18.70 -17.43 15.49
N VAL A 24 19.59 -17.52 14.49
CA VAL A 24 19.66 -16.59 13.37
C VAL A 24 18.46 -16.82 12.45
N GLY A 25 17.72 -15.75 12.16
CA GLY A 25 16.49 -15.81 11.36
C GLY A 25 15.22 -15.94 12.17
N ASP A 26 15.32 -16.23 13.48
CA ASP A 26 14.18 -16.20 14.39
C ASP A 26 13.77 -14.76 14.72
N ASN A 27 12.53 -14.61 15.20
CA ASN A 27 11.96 -13.32 15.62
C ASN A 27 11.95 -12.28 14.49
N LEU A 28 11.69 -12.71 13.25
CA LEU A 28 11.34 -11.81 12.17
C LEU A 28 10.06 -11.07 12.55
N GLN A 29 10.14 -9.74 12.61
CA GLN A 29 9.00 -8.87 12.83
C GLN A 29 8.74 -8.10 11.55
N ASP A 30 7.50 -8.08 11.13
CA ASP A 30 7.01 -7.26 10.03
C ASP A 30 5.74 -6.53 10.48
N HIS A 31 5.45 -5.41 9.83
CA HIS A 31 4.24 -4.66 10.12
C HIS A 31 3.06 -5.27 9.35
N VAL A 32 1.99 -5.59 10.07
CA VAL A 32 0.74 -5.96 9.43
C VAL A 32 0.06 -4.70 8.91
N GLY A 33 -0.05 -4.59 7.58
CA GLY A 33 -0.74 -3.49 6.93
C GLY A 33 -2.16 -3.86 6.53
N MET A 34 -3.12 -2.96 6.77
CA MET A 34 -4.43 -3.00 6.13
C MET A 34 -4.45 -2.03 4.95
N ALA A 35 -4.47 -2.56 3.74
CA ALA A 35 -4.75 -1.74 2.56
C ALA A 35 -6.27 -1.56 2.44
N GLY A 36 -6.75 -0.35 2.17
CA GLY A 36 -8.14 -0.18 1.72
C GLY A 36 -8.97 0.91 2.36
N LEU A 37 -8.45 1.68 3.31
CA LEU A 37 -9.14 2.91 3.73
C LEU A 37 -9.14 3.90 2.56
N THR A 38 -10.21 3.85 1.76
CA THR A 38 -10.34 4.57 0.49
C THR A 38 -11.41 5.63 0.63
N PHE A 39 -11.03 6.87 0.38
CA PHE A 39 -11.95 8.00 0.37
C PHE A 39 -12.29 8.39 -1.08
N LEU A 40 -13.56 8.67 -1.33
CA LEU A 40 -13.99 9.27 -2.59
C LEU A 40 -13.77 10.78 -2.51
N VAL A 41 -13.21 11.35 -3.57
CA VAL A 41 -13.01 12.79 -3.70
C VAL A 41 -13.72 13.29 -4.95
N ASP A 42 -14.44 14.41 -4.84
CA ASP A 42 -15.21 14.96 -5.95
C ASP A 42 -14.31 15.62 -7.01
N LYS A 43 -13.17 16.17 -6.59
CA LYS A 43 -12.20 16.81 -7.48
C LYS A 43 -11.33 15.76 -8.16
N PRO A 44 -11.01 15.91 -9.46
CA PRO A 44 -10.18 14.96 -10.20
C PRO A 44 -8.67 15.16 -9.89
N VAL A 45 -8.30 15.15 -8.61
CA VAL A 45 -6.92 15.36 -8.15
C VAL A 45 -6.18 14.06 -7.84
N SER A 46 -6.89 12.95 -7.63
CA SER A 46 -6.27 11.65 -7.37
C SER A 46 -5.45 11.16 -8.57
N ILE A 47 -4.44 10.33 -8.31
CA ILE A 47 -3.68 9.63 -9.34
C ILE A 47 -4.47 8.40 -9.80
N VAL A 48 -4.87 8.40 -11.07
CA VAL A 48 -5.54 7.28 -11.74
C VAL A 48 -4.84 7.03 -13.07
N GLN A 49 -4.49 5.78 -13.33
CA GLN A 49 -3.59 5.42 -14.44
C GLN A 49 -4.07 5.96 -15.79
N ASN A 50 -5.36 5.85 -16.09
CA ASN A 50 -5.93 6.33 -17.37
C ASN A 50 -5.82 7.85 -17.59
N ARG A 51 -5.57 8.64 -16.53
CA ARG A 51 -5.37 10.10 -16.63
C ARG A 51 -3.91 10.49 -16.86
N LEU A 52 -2.98 9.55 -16.71
CA LEU A 52 -1.54 9.78 -16.90
C LEU A 52 -1.11 9.32 -18.29
N GLN A 53 -0.95 10.27 -19.21
CA GLN A 53 -0.42 9.99 -20.55
C GLN A 53 1.11 10.04 -20.52
N PRO A 54 1.84 8.93 -20.76
CA PRO A 54 3.27 8.84 -20.49
C PRO A 54 4.09 9.93 -21.18
N VAL A 55 3.86 10.16 -22.48
CA VAL A 55 4.59 11.18 -23.25
C VAL A 55 4.35 12.56 -22.67
N LYS A 56 3.09 12.95 -22.46
CA LYS A 56 2.72 14.28 -21.95
C LYS A 56 3.32 14.54 -20.58
N VAL A 57 3.13 13.61 -19.64
CA VAL A 57 3.59 13.76 -18.25
C VAL A 57 5.12 13.79 -18.19
N THR A 58 5.80 12.97 -19.01
CA THR A 58 7.27 12.96 -19.08
C THR A 58 7.81 14.26 -19.68
N THR A 59 7.26 14.73 -20.80
CA THR A 59 7.68 15.98 -21.42
C THR A 59 7.46 17.17 -20.48
N GLU A 60 6.32 17.22 -19.79
CA GLU A 60 6.04 18.26 -18.79
C GLU A 60 7.09 18.26 -17.67
N TYR A 61 7.39 17.10 -17.09
CA TYR A 61 8.42 16.98 -16.06
C TYR A 61 9.82 17.37 -16.56
N VAL A 62 10.26 16.86 -17.71
CA VAL A 62 11.62 17.10 -18.23
C VAL A 62 11.85 18.57 -18.54
N PHE A 63 10.89 19.23 -19.19
CA PHE A 63 11.09 20.61 -19.66
C PHE A 63 10.64 21.68 -18.67
N ARG A 64 9.67 21.37 -17.79
CA ARG A 64 9.08 22.36 -16.87
C ARG A 64 9.27 22.01 -15.40
N GLN A 65 9.88 20.85 -15.09
CA GLN A 65 10.12 20.38 -13.73
C GLN A 65 8.86 20.37 -12.87
N ASN A 66 7.71 20.11 -13.50
CA ASN A 66 6.40 20.11 -12.86
C ASN A 66 5.52 18.99 -13.40
N GLY A 67 4.29 18.92 -12.89
CA GLY A 67 3.30 17.93 -13.30
C GLY A 67 3.37 16.62 -12.49
N PRO A 68 2.53 15.63 -12.83
CA PRO A 68 2.34 14.44 -11.98
C PRO A 68 3.59 13.62 -11.71
N MET A 69 4.66 13.71 -12.50
CA MET A 69 5.91 12.97 -12.21
C MET A 69 6.74 13.59 -11.09
N THR A 70 6.34 14.74 -10.53
CA THR A 70 6.95 15.28 -9.31
C THR A 70 6.38 14.65 -8.03
N THR A 71 5.31 13.84 -8.12
CA THR A 71 4.80 13.09 -6.96
C THR A 71 5.68 11.89 -6.64
N LEU A 72 5.69 11.49 -5.37
CA LEU A 72 6.26 10.21 -4.94
C LEU A 72 5.48 9.00 -5.50
N GLY A 73 4.25 9.19 -6.00
CA GLY A 73 3.45 8.15 -6.66
C GLY A 73 2.87 7.08 -5.73
N GLY A 74 3.22 7.12 -4.45
CA GLY A 74 2.72 6.24 -3.40
C GLY A 74 2.33 7.06 -2.18
N VAL A 75 3.21 7.16 -1.19
CA VAL A 75 2.96 7.86 0.07
C VAL A 75 3.33 9.33 -0.07
N GLU A 76 2.35 10.22 0.03
CA GLU A 76 2.55 11.68 0.06
C GLU A 76 2.48 12.27 1.47
N GLY A 77 1.95 11.52 2.43
CA GLY A 77 1.91 11.94 3.82
C GLY A 77 1.93 10.76 4.78
N LEU A 78 2.43 11.04 5.98
CA LEU A 78 2.52 10.08 7.08
C LEU A 78 1.83 10.65 8.31
N ALA A 79 1.19 9.78 9.07
CA ALA A 79 0.74 10.10 10.41
C ALA A 79 1.02 8.91 11.34
N PHE A 80 1.34 9.21 12.60
CA PHE A 80 1.54 8.23 13.65
C PHE A 80 0.56 8.52 14.77
N ILE A 81 -0.17 7.50 15.20
CA ILE A 81 -1.25 7.66 16.18
C ILE A 81 -1.10 6.57 17.24
N ASN A 82 -1.42 6.93 18.48
CA ASN A 82 -1.53 6.00 19.60
C ASN A 82 -2.98 5.56 19.73
N THR A 83 -3.25 4.26 19.67
CA THR A 83 -4.55 3.72 20.07
C THR A 83 -4.66 3.62 21.59
N LYS A 84 -5.85 3.23 22.08
CA LYS A 84 -6.04 2.87 23.49
C LYS A 84 -5.18 1.69 23.96
N PHE A 85 -4.60 0.92 23.04
CA PHE A 85 -3.72 -0.21 23.31
C PHE A 85 -2.24 0.14 23.20
N ALA A 86 -1.92 1.37 22.79
CA ALA A 86 -0.55 1.84 22.72
C ALA A 86 0.11 1.80 24.11
N ASN A 87 1.43 1.72 24.12
CA ASN A 87 2.21 1.71 25.34
C ASN A 87 1.88 2.93 26.21
N SER A 88 1.75 2.74 27.53
CA SER A 88 1.37 3.79 28.48
C SER A 88 2.34 4.97 28.52
N SER A 89 3.58 4.79 28.07
CA SER A 89 4.55 5.88 27.91
C SER A 89 4.13 6.90 26.86
N GLY A 90 3.31 6.52 25.87
CA GLY A 90 2.88 7.37 24.76
C GLY A 90 3.99 7.73 23.76
N LEU A 91 5.22 7.27 23.97
CA LEU A 91 6.38 7.60 23.15
C LEU A 91 6.47 6.79 21.85
N TYR A 92 5.80 5.64 21.82
CA TYR A 92 5.86 4.68 20.71
C TYR A 92 4.47 4.50 20.11
N PRO A 93 4.18 5.12 18.96
CA PRO A 93 2.93 4.93 18.27
C PRO A 93 2.79 3.50 17.75
N ASP A 94 1.58 2.96 17.86
CA ASP A 94 1.21 1.60 17.46
C ASP A 94 0.50 1.55 16.10
N ILE A 95 0.10 2.71 15.54
CA ILE A 95 -0.44 2.82 14.18
C ILE A 95 0.33 3.86 13.36
N GLN A 96 0.64 3.49 12.12
CA GLN A 96 1.14 4.37 11.08
C GLN A 96 0.14 4.44 9.91
N PHE A 97 -0.25 5.65 9.52
CA PHE A 97 -1.02 5.90 8.31
C PHE A 97 -0.11 6.29 7.16
N HIS A 98 -0.29 5.59 6.04
CA HIS A 98 0.25 5.96 4.75
C HIS A 98 -0.85 6.65 3.93
N MET A 99 -0.70 7.95 3.69
CA MET A 99 -1.64 8.72 2.89
C MET A 99 -1.13 8.79 1.46
N ALA A 100 -1.93 8.29 0.52
CA ALA A 100 -1.62 8.23 -0.89
C ALA A 100 -2.70 8.95 -1.71
N PRO A 101 -2.34 9.67 -2.78
CA PRO A 101 -3.31 10.26 -3.71
C PRO A 101 -3.93 9.20 -4.66
N ALA A 102 -3.71 7.91 -4.41
CA ALA A 102 -4.19 6.78 -5.18
C ALA A 102 -4.78 5.70 -4.26
N SER A 103 -5.59 4.81 -4.83
CA SER A 103 -6.10 3.63 -4.14
C SER A 103 -5.96 2.40 -5.04
N ILE A 104 -6.29 1.22 -4.52
CA ILE A 104 -6.20 -0.07 -5.21
C ILE A 104 -7.03 -0.11 -6.50
N ASN A 105 -8.08 0.71 -6.62
CA ASN A 105 -8.87 0.85 -7.85
C ASN A 105 -8.21 1.77 -8.91
N SER A 106 -7.16 2.51 -8.59
CA SER A 106 -6.55 3.53 -9.47
C SER A 106 -5.97 2.98 -10.77
N ASP A 107 -5.63 1.69 -10.80
CA ASP A 107 -5.12 0.97 -11.97
C ASP A 107 -6.16 0.01 -12.59
N GLN A 108 -7.42 0.11 -12.16
CA GLN A 108 -8.52 -0.77 -12.59
C GLN A 108 -8.27 -2.27 -12.32
N GLY A 109 -7.44 -2.59 -11.32
CA GLY A 109 -7.20 -3.96 -10.88
C GLY A 109 -6.21 -4.72 -11.77
N LEU A 110 -5.43 -4.01 -12.57
CA LEU A 110 -4.45 -4.62 -13.48
C LEU A 110 -3.27 -5.25 -12.73
N GLN A 111 -2.72 -4.53 -11.75
CA GLN A 111 -1.46 -4.86 -11.06
C GLN A 111 -1.55 -4.72 -9.55
N VAL A 112 -2.04 -3.60 -9.01
CA VAL A 112 -1.98 -3.26 -7.58
C VAL A 112 -2.63 -4.35 -6.73
N ARG A 113 -3.81 -4.84 -7.14
CA ARG A 113 -4.51 -5.93 -6.44
C ARG A 113 -3.71 -7.24 -6.39
N LYS A 114 -2.94 -7.55 -7.45
CA LYS A 114 -2.15 -8.78 -7.56
C LYS A 114 -0.92 -8.70 -6.67
N VAL A 115 -0.25 -7.55 -6.69
CA VAL A 115 0.93 -7.27 -5.85
C VAL A 115 0.56 -7.36 -4.36
N LEU A 116 -0.62 -6.87 -3.99
CA LEU A 116 -1.11 -6.90 -2.62
C LEU A 116 -1.84 -8.19 -2.23
N GLY A 117 -1.90 -9.20 -3.11
CA GLY A 117 -2.58 -10.47 -2.82
C GLY A 117 -4.08 -10.35 -2.57
N ILE A 118 -4.74 -9.31 -3.09
CA ILE A 118 -6.17 -9.07 -2.90
C ILE A 118 -6.97 -10.02 -3.79
N THR A 119 -7.88 -10.78 -3.18
CA THR A 119 -8.75 -11.73 -3.88
C THR A 119 -9.72 -11.03 -4.83
N ASP A 120 -10.17 -11.73 -5.87
CA ASP A 120 -11.18 -11.22 -6.80
C ASP A 120 -12.46 -10.82 -6.06
N TYR A 121 -12.90 -11.64 -5.09
CA TYR A 121 -14.07 -11.34 -4.26
C TYR A 121 -13.94 -9.99 -3.53
N ASN A 122 -12.84 -9.77 -2.81
CA ASN A 122 -12.64 -8.52 -2.07
C ASN A 122 -12.50 -7.33 -3.03
N TYR A 123 -11.78 -7.51 -4.14
CA TYR A 123 -11.64 -6.49 -5.17
C TYR A 123 -13.00 -6.05 -5.74
N ASP A 124 -13.85 -7.03 -6.06
CA ASP A 124 -15.12 -6.82 -6.74
C ASP A 124 -16.18 -6.21 -5.83
N GLN A 125 -16.17 -6.52 -4.53
CA GLN A 125 -17.10 -5.94 -3.56
C GLN A 125 -16.73 -4.50 -3.19
N ILE A 126 -15.44 -4.21 -3.01
CA ILE A 126 -14.99 -2.93 -2.41
C ILE A 126 -14.53 -1.93 -3.48
N TRP A 127 -13.69 -2.35 -4.43
CA TRP A 127 -12.95 -1.43 -5.31
C TRP A 127 -13.54 -1.34 -6.73
N ARG A 128 -14.02 -2.45 -7.29
CA ARG A 128 -14.64 -2.43 -8.63
C ARG A 128 -15.78 -1.42 -8.77
N PRO A 129 -16.70 -1.26 -7.79
CA PRO A 129 -17.82 -0.31 -7.92
C PRO A 129 -17.36 1.16 -7.99
N ILE A 130 -16.19 1.48 -7.43
CA ILE A 130 -15.65 2.85 -7.38
C ILE A 130 -14.61 3.13 -8.46
N SER A 131 -14.09 2.10 -9.17
CA SER A 131 -13.15 2.24 -10.30
C SER A 131 -13.66 3.13 -11.44
N GLN A 132 -14.98 3.27 -11.60
CA GLN A 132 -15.60 4.03 -12.69
C GLN A 132 -16.04 5.45 -12.29
N ARG A 133 -16.15 5.75 -10.98
CA ARG A 133 -16.67 7.04 -10.49
C ARG A 133 -15.72 8.22 -10.70
N GLY A 134 -14.43 7.97 -10.95
CA GLY A 134 -13.46 8.99 -11.32
C GLY A 134 -13.51 9.45 -12.78
N ARG A 135 -14.45 8.93 -13.59
CA ARG A 135 -14.66 9.31 -14.99
C ARG A 135 -15.85 10.27 -15.08
N SER A 136 -15.64 11.56 -14.84
CA SER A 136 -16.64 12.63 -15.03
C SER A 136 -17.92 12.49 -14.18
N LEU A 137 -18.07 13.36 -13.18
CA LEU A 137 -19.36 13.55 -12.50
C LEU A 137 -20.35 14.20 -13.47
N SER A 138 -21.09 13.37 -14.20
CA SER A 138 -22.39 13.70 -14.75
C SER A 138 -23.45 12.98 -13.93
N SER A 139 -24.12 13.75 -13.08
CA SER A 139 -25.35 13.44 -12.36
C SER A 139 -25.26 12.60 -11.06
N SER A 140 -26.13 13.04 -10.17
CA SER A 140 -26.34 12.73 -8.77
C SER A 140 -26.72 11.27 -8.48
N THR A 141 -26.57 10.92 -7.19
CA THR A 141 -27.22 9.83 -6.44
C THR A 141 -26.32 8.60 -6.21
N THR A 142 -25.88 8.40 -4.97
CA THR A 142 -25.92 7.14 -4.18
C THR A 142 -24.87 7.21 -3.05
N TRP A 143 -25.29 7.66 -1.87
CA TRP A 143 -24.44 7.83 -0.66
C TRP A 143 -24.72 6.81 0.47
N ALA A 144 -25.53 5.78 0.28
CA ALA A 144 -26.12 5.06 1.42
C ALA A 144 -25.64 3.60 1.67
N LYS A 145 -24.39 3.20 1.36
CA LYS A 145 -23.99 1.79 1.57
C LYS A 145 -22.60 1.47 2.16
N ILE A 146 -21.84 2.44 2.69
CA ILE A 146 -20.45 2.16 3.12
C ILE A 146 -20.26 2.15 4.66
N PHE A 147 -21.28 2.43 5.47
CA PHE A 147 -21.13 2.52 6.94
C PHE A 147 -21.94 1.52 7.78
N GLU A 148 -22.27 0.34 7.24
CA GLU A 148 -22.80 -0.78 8.04
C GLU A 148 -21.91 -2.01 7.87
N LEU A 149 -20.79 -2.02 8.62
CA LEU A 149 -20.12 -3.20 9.16
C LEU A 149 -19.51 -2.84 10.52
#